data_AF-A0A925K6W7-F1
#
_entry.id   AF-A0A925K6W7-F1
#
_cell.length_a   1.000
_cell.length_b   1.000
_cell.length_c   1.000
_cell.angle_alpha   90.00
_cell.angle_beta   90.00
_cell.angle_gamma   90.00
#
_symmetry.space_group_name_H-M   'P 1'
#
loop_
_entity.id
_entity.type
_entity.pdbx_description
1 polymer ?
#
loop_
_entity_poly.entity_id
_entity_poly.type
_entity_poly.pdbx_seq_one_letter_code
_entity_poly.pdbx_strand_id
1 'polypeptide(L)'
;MAGKVKDIIRNCKQATLLAVKREERLLTFPERIRLSVHLVFCDACKQFIQQSALINKAMKGFTGRLDNTPPYRLSEAAKEKLQQQIDRHN
;
A
#
# COMPACT_ATOMS: atom_id res chain seq x y z
N MET A 1 28.20 12.92 4.01
CA MET A 1 26.77 12.85 3.58
C MET A 1 26.54 12.06 2.29
N ALA A 2 27.54 11.88 1.41
CA ALA A 2 27.40 11.15 0.14
C ALA A 2 27.01 9.65 0.26
N GLY A 3 27.47 8.95 1.31
CA GLY A 3 27.20 7.52 1.51
C GLY A 3 25.70 7.19 1.63
N LYS A 4 24.96 7.97 2.44
CA LYS A 4 23.52 7.76 2.65
C LYS A 4 22.67 7.97 1.39
N VAL A 5 23.11 8.85 0.49
CA VAL A 5 22.41 9.08 -0.79
C VAL A 5 22.58 7.88 -1.73
N LYS A 6 23.78 7.29 -1.76
CA LYS A 6 24.04 6.07 -2.55
C LYS A 6 23.17 4.91 -2.11
N ASP A 7 22.95 4.76 -0.80
CA ASP A 7 22.07 3.73 -0.24
C ASP A 7 20.62 3.93 -0.66
N ILE A 8 20.15 5.18 -0.70
CA ILE A 8 18.80 5.51 -1.18
C ILE A 8 18.66 5.14 -2.67
N ILE A 9 19.63 5.50 -3.50
CA ILE A 9 19.59 5.26 -4.95
C ILE A 9 19.62 3.76 -5.29
N ARG A 10 20.43 2.97 -4.58
CA ARG A 10 20.61 1.52 -4.89
C ARG A 10 19.59 0.60 -4.20
N ASN A 11 18.57 1.15 -3.54
CA ASN A 11 17.61 0.37 -2.77
C ASN A 11 16.19 0.44 -3.33
N CYS A 12 15.98 -0.20 -4.49
CA CYS A 12 14.67 -0.30 -5.13
C CYS A 12 13.62 -0.94 -4.20
N LYS A 13 14.02 -1.92 -3.36
CA LYS A 13 13.13 -2.57 -2.38
C LYS A 13 12.50 -1.56 -1.42
N GLN A 14 13.30 -0.64 -0.88
CA GLN A 14 12.78 0.41 0.00
C GLN A 14 11.93 1.41 -0.78
N ALA A 15 12.31 1.74 -2.02
CA ALA A 15 11.55 2.67 -2.86
C ALA A 15 10.15 2.13 -3.20
N THR A 16 10.04 0.87 -3.63
CA THR A 16 8.75 0.24 -3.91
C THR A 16 7.90 0.08 -2.66
N LEU A 17 8.51 -0.27 -1.52
CA LEU A 17 7.82 -0.29 -0.22
C LEU A 17 7.22 1.07 0.14
N LEU A 18 8.00 2.16 0.02
CA LEU A 18 7.52 3.51 0.30
C LEU A 18 6.45 3.96 -0.70
N ALA A 19 6.58 3.55 -1.97
CA ALA A 19 5.58 3.83 -2.99
C ALA A 19 4.21 3.20 -2.66
N VAL A 20 4.17 1.90 -2.34
CA VAL A 20 2.94 1.22 -1.95
C VAL A 20 2.40 1.78 -0.64
N LYS A 21 3.27 2.01 0.35
CA LYS A 21 2.88 2.64 1.62
C LYS A 21 2.17 3.98 1.42
N ARG A 22 2.60 4.79 0.45
CA ARG A 22 1.99 6.09 0.10
C ARG A 22 0.55 5.96 -0.38
N GLU A 23 0.19 4.82 -0.98
CA GLU A 23 -1.16 4.58 -1.50
C GLU A 23 -2.15 4.17 -0.41
N GLU A 24 -1.66 3.58 0.68
CA GLU A 24 -2.46 3.22 1.87
C GLU A 24 -2.53 4.34 2.90
N ARG A 25 -1.42 5.08 3.08
CA ARG A 25 -1.30 6.11 4.12
C ARG A 25 -0.29 7.19 3.74
N LEU A 26 -0.35 8.30 4.46
CA LEU A 26 0.62 9.37 4.29
C LEU A 26 2.03 8.91 4.67
N LEU A 27 3.00 9.20 3.80
CA LEU A 27 4.41 9.10 4.13
C LEU A 27 4.82 10.24 5.06
N THR A 28 5.73 9.93 5.99
CA THR A 28 6.43 10.94 6.78
C THR A 28 7.32 11.79 5.87
N PHE A 29 7.67 13.01 6.31
CA PHE A 29 8.56 13.90 5.55
C PHE A 29 9.88 13.25 5.10
N PRO A 30 10.67 12.56 5.95
CA PRO A 30 11.90 11.92 5.52
C PRO A 30 11.66 10.79 4.50
N GLU A 31 10.56 10.06 4.61
CA GLU A 31 10.19 9.01 3.64
C GLU A 31 9.86 9.60 2.27
N ARG A 32 9.15 10.73 2.23
CA ARG A 32 8.88 11.46 0.98
C ARG A 32 10.17 11.87 0.31
N ILE A 33 11.11 12.46 1.05
CA ILE A 33 12.41 12.88 0.50
C ILE A 33 13.18 11.66 -0.04
N ARG A 34 13.27 10.57 0.72
CA ARG A 34 13.97 9.35 0.28
C ARG A 34 13.39 8.81 -1.02
N LEU A 35 12.06 8.71 -1.10
CA LEU A 35 11.38 8.24 -2.30
C LEU A 35 11.64 9.19 -3.49
N SER A 36 11.50 10.51 -3.29
CA SER A 36 11.75 11.51 -4.33
C SER A 36 13.18 11.43 -4.86
N VAL A 37 14.18 11.34 -3.98
CA VAL A 37 15.59 11.18 -4.38
C VAL A 37 15.77 9.92 -5.21
N HIS A 38 15.27 8.76 -4.77
CA HIS A 38 15.39 7.52 -5.53
C HIS A 38 14.78 7.64 -6.94
N LEU A 39 13.59 8.24 -7.03
CA LEU A 39 12.87 8.40 -8.29
C LEU A 39 13.55 9.37 -9.25
N VAL A 40 14.45 10.26 -8.82
CA VAL A 40 15.25 11.04 -9.77
C VAL A 40 16.16 10.14 -10.62
N PHE A 41 16.65 9.02 -10.07
CA PHE A 41 17.69 8.19 -10.67
C PHE A 41 17.22 6.84 -11.21
N CYS A 42 16.02 6.36 -10.85
CA CYS A 42 15.56 5.02 -11.22
C CYS A 42 14.25 5.06 -12.02
N ASP A 43 14.35 4.96 -13.34
CA ASP A 43 13.19 4.94 -14.23
C ASP A 43 12.31 3.69 -14.07
N ALA A 44 12.91 2.54 -13.75
CA ALA A 44 12.17 1.31 -13.46
C ALA A 44 11.21 1.50 -12.26
N CYS A 45 11.65 2.19 -11.21
CA CYS A 45 10.77 2.50 -10.07
C CYS A 45 9.70 3.54 -10.43
N LYS A 46 9.96 4.50 -11.33
CA LYS A 46 8.90 5.39 -11.86
C LYS A 46 7.81 4.60 -12.57
N GLN A 47 8.21 3.68 -13.45
CA GLN A 47 7.29 2.81 -14.20
C GLN A 47 6.49 1.91 -13.25
N PHE A 48 7.15 1.28 -12.27
CA PHE A 48 6.47 0.48 -11.25
C PHE A 48 5.36 1.27 -10.55
N ILE A 49 5.62 2.51 -10.14
CA ILE A 49 4.62 3.34 -9.46
C ILE A 49 3.41 3.61 -10.35
N GLN A 50 3.65 3.94 -11.63
CA GLN A 50 2.58 4.18 -12.59
C GLN A 50 1.72 2.91 -12.80
N GLN A 51 2.37 1.75 -12.95
CA GLN A 51 1.70 0.46 -13.13
C GLN A 51 0.92 0.04 -11.88
N SER A 52 1.50 0.20 -10.69
CA SER A 52 0.83 -0.07 -9.40
C SER A 52 -0.44 0.78 -9.25
N ALA A 53 -0.34 2.09 -9.51
CA ALA A 53 -1.48 2.99 -9.44
C ALA A 53 -2.58 2.62 -10.45
N LEU A 54 -2.22 2.19 -11.66
CA LEU A 54 -3.18 1.72 -12.67
C LEU A 54 -3.92 0.46 -12.20
N ILE A 55 -3.20 -0.55 -11.69
CA ILE A 55 -3.77 -1.79 -11.16
C ILE A 55 -4.73 -1.45 -10.01
N ASN A 56 -4.29 -0.64 -9.05
CA ASN A 56 -5.11 -0.28 -7.89
C ASN A 56 -6.35 0.52 -8.28
N LYS A 57 -6.27 1.38 -9.29
CA LYS A 57 -7.43 2.08 -9.84
C LYS A 57 -8.42 1.11 -10.51
N ALA A 58 -7.92 0.17 -11.31
CA ALA A 58 -8.77 -0.85 -11.94
C ALA A 58 -9.49 -1.72 -10.90
N MET A 59 -8.78 -2.11 -9.84
CA MET A 59 -9.34 -2.92 -8.75
C MET A 59 -10.40 -2.17 -7.92
N LYS A 60 -10.22 -0.86 -7.65
CA LYS A 60 -11.23 -0.05 -6.93
C LYS A 60 -12.59 -0.04 -7.63
N GLY A 61 -12.61 -0.07 -8.97
CA GLY A 61 -13.86 -0.19 -9.73
C GLY A 61 -14.56 -1.53 -9.53
N PHE A 62 -13.78 -2.59 -9.25
CA PHE A 62 -14.30 -3.93 -8.98
C PHE A 62 -14.74 -4.11 -7.52
N THR A 63 -14.01 -3.56 -6.55
CA THR A 63 -14.35 -3.69 -5.11
C THR A 63 -15.69 -3.08 -4.77
N GLY A 64 -16.06 -1.93 -5.36
CA GLY A 64 -17.38 -1.33 -5.13
C GLY A 64 -18.54 -2.28 -5.50
N ARG A 65 -18.35 -3.18 -6.47
CA ARG A 65 -19.33 -4.21 -6.82
C ARG A 65 -19.36 -5.36 -5.79
N LEU A 66 -18.20 -5.74 -5.26
CA LEU A 66 -18.06 -6.76 -4.22
C LEU A 66 -18.60 -6.30 -2.87
N ASP A 67 -18.45 -5.03 -2.50
CA ASP A 67 -18.90 -4.51 -1.21
C ASP A 67 -20.45 -4.46 -1.14
N ASN A 68 -21.11 -4.08 -2.24
CA ASN A 68 -22.57 -4.00 -2.30
C ASN A 68 -23.25 -5.37 -2.50
N THR A 69 -22.59 -6.27 -3.24
CA THR A 69 -23.12 -7.61 -3.56
C THR A 69 -21.99 -8.63 -3.42
N PRO A 70 -21.62 -8.97 -2.16
CA PRO A 70 -20.51 -9.88 -1.94
C PRO A 70 -20.89 -11.29 -2.39
N PRO A 71 -20.06 -11.95 -3.21
CA PRO A 71 -20.34 -13.30 -3.71
C PRO A 71 -20.35 -14.35 -2.58
N TYR A 72 -19.75 -14.01 -1.43
CA TYR A 72 -19.72 -14.84 -0.23
C TYR A 72 -20.02 -13.96 0.99
N ARG A 73 -20.88 -14.47 1.89
CA ARG A 73 -21.17 -13.82 3.18
C ARG A 73 -20.75 -14.73 4.31
N LEU A 74 -20.22 -14.15 5.39
CA LEU A 74 -19.99 -14.87 6.64
C LEU A 74 -21.33 -15.35 7.20
N SER A 75 -21.36 -16.58 7.73
CA SER A 75 -22.53 -17.08 8.45
C SER A 75 -22.76 -16.27 9.72
N GLU A 76 -24.01 -16.19 10.18
CA GLU A 76 -24.35 -15.43 11.39
C GLU A 76 -23.62 -15.99 12.62
N ALA A 77 -23.52 -17.32 12.75
CA ALA A 77 -22.75 -17.96 13.82
C ALA A 77 -21.25 -17.56 13.82
N ALA A 78 -20.64 -17.38 12.63
CA ALA A 78 -19.26 -16.91 12.54
C ALA A 78 -19.13 -15.43 12.96
N LYS A 79 -20.10 -14.59 12.60
CA LYS A 79 -20.14 -13.18 13.02
C LYS A 79 -20.30 -13.04 14.52
N GLU A 80 -21.22 -13.78 15.14
CA GLU A 80 -21.43 -13.77 16.59
C GLU A 80 -20.16 -14.16 17.36
N LYS A 81 -19.47 -15.20 16.89
CA LYS A 81 -18.21 -15.64 17.49
C LYS A 81 -17.15 -14.53 17.43
N LEU A 82 -17.02 -13.85 16.30
CA LEU A 82 -16.08 -12.73 16.14
C LEU A 82 -16.45 -11.56 17.06
N GLN A 83 -17.74 -11.22 17.16
CA GLN A 83 -18.21 -10.15 18.04
C GLN A 83 -17.89 -10.43 19.51
N GLN A 84 -18.18 -11.65 19.99
CA GLN A 84 -17.83 -12.08 21.34
C GLN A 84 -16.32 -12.02 21.63
N GLN A 85 -15.46 -12.18 20.61
CA GLN A 85 -14.01 -12.03 20.79
C GLN A 85 -13.62 -10.56 20.95
N ILE A 86 -14.22 -9.66 20.18
CA ILE A 86 -14.00 -8.21 20.29
C ILE A 86 -14.46 -7.71 21.67
N ASP A 87 -15.65 -8.12 22.10
CA ASP A 87 -16.24 -7.69 23.38
C ASP A 87 -15.45 -8.21 24.60
N ARG A 88 -14.69 -9.29 24.46
CA ARG A 88 -13.81 -9.81 25.53
C ARG A 88 -12.49 -9.04 25.65
N HIS A 89 -12.08 -8.33 24.62
CA HIS A 89 -10.81 -7.61 24.56
C HIS A 89 -10.97 -6.08 24.69
N ASN A 90 -12.20 -5.59 24.82
CA ASN A 90 -12.55 -4.24 25.27
C ASN A 90 -12.91 -4.25 26.75
#